data_AF-A0A7R8ZU89-F1
#
_entry.id   AF-A0A7R8ZU89-F1
#
_cell.length_a   1.000
_cell.length_b   1.000
_cell.length_c   1.000
_cell.angle_alpha   90.00
_cell.angle_beta   90.00
_cell.angle_gamma   90.00
#
_symmetry.space_group_name_H-M   'P 1'
#
loop_
_entity.id
_entity.type
_entity.pdbx_description
1 polymer ?
#
loop_
_entity_poly.entity_id
_entity_poly.type
_entity_poly.pdbx_seq_one_letter_code
_entity_poly.pdbx_strand_id
1 'polypeptide(L)'
;MEENGGESIHTSPGAISPVTPLPQSKESAKLDSFFDNLVRSKKREEISDQDRQQAFETFDSDQDGLLSVPEFVEMCRSLFRSAEGESYLRDAKEVTGIFALFDENKDGYVDTEEYDFCWNKWIVPICYPRSAFLVIDVQNDFISGPLAIVNCPAKHKGEDVVPVINKLLATVPWNHVVYTLDWHPADHVSFIDNVHMRDLHPSCKVTAKDVAVYDTVVFAGPPPTEQKLWPRHCVQNSWGSEIHEGVNIVEGATFIHKGNNPEVDSYSAFWDNNKLSETDLNQKLLERGITDVYCSGITYDICVAATAEDAVEMYRTVVVDDAGRGIVEEDIKKTQKYIRDRNGLVVHSSKVLDMVLGFDRNIVLGHAAAAKLRSLKSRSSATVK
;
A
#
# COMPACT_ATOMS: atom_id res chain seq x y z
N MET A 1 2.01 -18.09 -64.40
CA MET A 1 1.27 -16.84 -64.10
C MET A 1 -0.07 -17.29 -63.53
N GLU A 2 -0.14 -17.98 -62.39
CA GLU A 2 0.25 -17.58 -61.03
C GLU A 2 -0.24 -16.18 -60.68
N GLU A 3 -1.44 -16.12 -60.08
CA GLU A 3 -1.84 -15.08 -59.15
C GLU A 3 -2.28 -15.75 -57.84
N ASN A 4 -1.60 -15.36 -56.77
CA ASN A 4 -1.71 -15.86 -55.41
C ASN A 4 -2.90 -15.21 -54.68
N GLY A 5 -3.85 -16.02 -54.23
CA GLY A 5 -4.79 -15.66 -53.17
C GLY A 5 -4.32 -16.24 -51.84
N GLY A 6 -3.63 -15.42 -51.04
CA GLY A 6 -3.24 -15.78 -49.67
C GLY A 6 -4.33 -15.37 -48.68
N GLU A 7 -5.07 -16.35 -48.15
CA GLU A 7 -5.92 -16.16 -46.97
C GLU A 7 -5.11 -16.41 -45.69
N SER A 8 -5.11 -15.40 -44.82
CA SER A 8 -4.47 -15.40 -43.52
C SER A 8 -5.23 -16.27 -42.51
N ILE A 9 -4.55 -17.25 -41.93
CA ILE A 9 -5.05 -18.05 -40.81
C ILE A 9 -4.96 -17.21 -39.53
N HIS A 10 -6.11 -16.74 -39.04
CA HIS A 10 -6.27 -16.23 -37.68
C HIS A 10 -6.37 -17.42 -36.72
N THR A 11 -5.30 -17.70 -35.96
CA THR A 11 -5.37 -18.61 -34.80
C THR A 11 -5.85 -17.83 -33.58
N SER A 12 -7.03 -18.19 -33.08
CA SER A 12 -7.51 -17.74 -31.76
C SER A 12 -6.80 -18.55 -30.67
N PRO A 13 -6.34 -17.95 -29.54
CA PRO A 13 -5.82 -18.70 -28.42
C PRO A 13 -6.96 -19.48 -27.74
N GLY A 14 -6.78 -20.79 -27.58
CA GLY A 14 -7.77 -21.68 -26.98
C GLY A 14 -8.11 -21.29 -25.54
N ALA A 15 -9.41 -21.29 -25.25
CA ALA A 15 -9.93 -21.16 -23.90
C ALA A 15 -9.42 -22.33 -23.02
N ILE A 16 -8.82 -22.01 -21.88
CA ILE A 16 -8.48 -22.98 -20.84
C ILE A 16 -9.80 -23.42 -20.20
N SER A 17 -10.18 -24.69 -20.37
CA SER A 17 -11.31 -25.27 -19.66
C SER A 17 -11.08 -25.21 -18.15
N PRO A 18 -12.10 -24.85 -17.33
CA PRO A 18 -11.98 -24.89 -15.89
C PRO A 18 -11.74 -26.34 -15.43
N VAL A 19 -10.64 -26.57 -14.73
CA VAL A 19 -10.37 -27.83 -14.03
C VAL A 19 -11.35 -27.90 -12.86
N THR A 20 -12.25 -28.90 -12.88
CA THR A 20 -13.14 -29.18 -11.76
C THR A 20 -12.32 -29.54 -10.53
N PRO A 21 -12.49 -28.87 -9.37
CA PRO A 21 -11.80 -29.26 -8.15
C PRO A 21 -12.17 -30.69 -7.76
N LEU A 22 -11.17 -31.47 -7.33
CA LEU A 22 -11.42 -32.79 -6.75
C LEU A 22 -12.27 -32.62 -5.47
N PRO A 23 -13.23 -33.53 -5.20
CA PRO A 23 -14.05 -33.45 -4.00
C PRO A 23 -13.19 -33.55 -2.74
N GLN A 24 -13.24 -32.51 -1.92
CA GLN A 24 -12.51 -32.40 -0.66
C GLN A 24 -13.10 -33.32 0.43
N SER A 25 -12.25 -33.85 1.32
CA SER A 25 -12.70 -34.61 2.48
C SER A 25 -13.30 -33.66 3.54
N LYS A 26 -14.18 -34.17 4.42
CA LYS A 26 -14.74 -33.37 5.53
C LYS A 26 -13.68 -32.84 6.50
N GLU A 27 -12.53 -33.49 6.53
CA GLU A 27 -11.39 -33.14 7.37
C GLU A 27 -10.58 -32.00 6.74
N SER A 28 -10.35 -32.03 5.41
CA SER A 28 -9.75 -30.90 4.69
C SER A 28 -10.63 -29.65 4.77
N ALA A 29 -11.95 -29.78 4.71
CA ALA A 29 -12.86 -28.64 4.83
C ALA A 29 -12.82 -27.95 6.21
N LYS A 30 -12.48 -28.69 7.29
CA LYS A 30 -12.30 -28.12 8.63
C LYS A 30 -10.95 -27.41 8.77
N LEU A 31 -9.89 -28.01 8.24
CA LEU A 31 -8.55 -27.42 8.16
C LEU A 31 -8.56 -26.11 7.37
N ASP A 32 -9.18 -26.13 6.18
CA ASP A 32 -9.28 -24.98 5.29
C ASP A 32 -9.94 -23.78 5.97
N SER A 33 -10.95 -24.02 6.83
CA SER A 33 -11.79 -22.96 7.43
C SER A 33 -11.37 -22.52 8.84
N PHE A 34 -10.27 -23.02 9.40
CA PHE A 34 -9.84 -22.67 10.76
C PHE A 34 -9.74 -21.15 10.97
N PHE A 35 -8.93 -20.47 10.15
CA PHE A 35 -8.73 -19.02 10.31
C PHE A 35 -9.98 -18.21 9.95
N ASP A 36 -10.81 -18.68 9.03
CA ASP A 36 -12.10 -18.05 8.73
C ASP A 36 -13.04 -18.07 9.94
N ASN A 37 -13.12 -19.21 10.63
CA ASN A 37 -13.90 -19.33 11.84
C ASN A 37 -13.32 -18.46 12.95
N LEU A 38 -12.00 -18.41 13.07
CA LEU A 38 -11.30 -17.57 14.05
C LEU A 38 -11.69 -16.09 13.89
N VAL A 39 -11.47 -15.50 12.70
CA VAL A 39 -11.74 -14.06 12.47
C VAL A 39 -13.22 -13.69 12.50
N ARG A 40 -14.12 -14.64 12.21
CA ARG A 40 -15.56 -14.41 12.25
C ARG A 40 -16.16 -14.56 13.65
N SER A 41 -15.49 -15.27 14.55
CA SER A 41 -16.01 -15.58 15.88
C SER A 41 -15.37 -14.75 16.99
N LYS A 42 -14.15 -14.24 16.79
CA LYS A 42 -13.40 -13.52 17.82
C LYS A 42 -12.88 -12.18 17.31
N LYS A 43 -12.79 -11.23 18.23
CA LYS A 43 -12.05 -9.97 18.05
C LYS A 43 -10.59 -10.16 18.42
N ARG A 44 -9.74 -9.24 17.96
CA ARG A 44 -8.29 -9.26 18.23
C ARG A 44 -7.98 -9.32 19.72
N GLU A 45 -8.71 -8.58 20.54
CA GLU A 45 -8.51 -8.49 21.99
C GLU A 45 -8.90 -9.78 22.74
N GLU A 46 -9.63 -10.68 22.07
CA GLU A 46 -10.10 -11.96 22.61
C GLU A 46 -9.17 -13.13 22.25
N ILE A 47 -8.15 -12.89 21.43
CA ILE A 47 -7.18 -13.90 21.03
C ILE A 47 -6.29 -14.26 22.21
N SER A 48 -6.22 -15.56 22.47
CA SER A 48 -5.57 -16.13 23.64
C SER A 48 -4.49 -17.15 23.27
N ASP A 49 -3.69 -17.55 24.26
CA ASP A 49 -2.73 -18.65 24.10
C ASP A 49 -3.40 -19.98 23.71
N GLN A 50 -4.66 -20.18 24.09
CA GLN A 50 -5.45 -21.35 23.70
C GLN A 50 -5.74 -21.34 22.19
N ASP A 51 -5.99 -20.17 21.60
CA ASP A 51 -6.20 -20.04 20.16
C ASP A 51 -4.93 -20.35 19.38
N ARG A 52 -3.78 -19.87 19.88
CA ARG A 52 -2.46 -20.19 19.32
C ARG A 52 -2.20 -21.70 19.40
N GLN A 53 -2.39 -22.30 20.57
CA GLN A 53 -2.16 -23.72 20.77
C GLN A 53 -3.08 -24.57 19.90
N GLN A 54 -4.37 -24.23 19.84
CA GLN A 54 -5.34 -24.91 18.98
C GLN A 54 -4.95 -24.81 17.51
N ALA A 55 -4.47 -23.64 17.05
CA ALA A 55 -4.00 -23.47 15.68
C ALA A 55 -2.78 -24.37 15.41
N PHE A 56 -1.78 -24.37 16.29
CA PHE A 56 -0.61 -25.24 16.18
C PHE A 56 -1.02 -26.72 16.08
N GLU A 57 -1.79 -27.21 17.05
CA GLU A 57 -2.27 -28.61 17.12
C GLU A 57 -3.19 -28.97 15.94
N THR A 58 -3.86 -28.01 15.33
CA THR A 58 -4.70 -28.26 14.14
C THR A 58 -3.85 -28.59 12.91
N PHE A 59 -2.68 -27.99 12.79
CA PHE A 59 -1.81 -28.14 11.62
C PHE A 59 -0.61 -29.08 11.86
N ASP A 60 -0.24 -29.37 13.11
CA ASP A 60 0.62 -30.48 13.52
C ASP A 60 -0.15 -31.81 13.33
N SER A 61 -0.07 -32.35 12.11
CA SER A 61 -0.91 -33.43 11.64
C SER A 61 -0.45 -34.80 12.14
N ASP A 62 0.85 -34.96 12.37
CA ASP A 62 1.43 -36.19 12.93
C ASP A 62 1.63 -36.14 14.46
N GLN A 63 1.35 -35.00 15.09
CA GLN A 63 1.34 -34.78 16.54
C GLN A 63 2.72 -34.97 17.16
N ASP A 64 3.78 -34.62 16.42
CA ASP A 64 5.16 -34.71 16.91
C ASP A 64 5.60 -33.47 17.71
N GLY A 65 4.75 -32.44 17.77
CA GLY A 65 5.02 -31.18 18.46
C GLY A 65 5.85 -30.18 17.64
N LEU A 66 6.01 -30.43 16.33
CA LEU A 66 6.74 -29.62 15.38
C LEU A 66 5.87 -29.37 14.13
N LEU A 67 6.08 -28.25 13.44
CA LEU A 67 5.49 -28.04 12.12
C LEU A 67 6.53 -28.27 11.04
N SER A 68 6.34 -29.34 10.26
CA SER A 68 7.12 -29.59 9.06
C SER A 68 6.74 -28.62 7.92
N VAL A 69 7.56 -28.56 6.86
CA VAL A 69 7.26 -27.72 5.68
C VAL A 69 5.88 -28.04 5.06
N PRO A 70 5.49 -29.31 4.84
CA PRO A 70 4.15 -29.64 4.34
C PRO A 70 3.01 -29.13 5.22
N GLU A 71 3.14 -29.23 6.54
CA GLU A 71 2.14 -28.78 7.51
C GLU A 71 2.02 -27.26 7.54
N PHE A 72 3.16 -26.57 7.52
CA PHE A 72 3.20 -25.12 7.39
C PHE A 72 2.55 -24.64 6.08
N VAL A 73 2.74 -25.38 4.98
CA VAL A 73 2.08 -25.10 3.69
C VAL A 73 0.56 -25.24 3.81
N GLU A 74 0.07 -26.27 4.52
CA GLU A 74 -1.38 -26.44 4.77
C GLU A 74 -1.94 -25.32 5.65
N MET A 75 -1.21 -24.94 6.71
CA MET A 75 -1.56 -23.78 7.52
C MET A 75 -1.66 -22.52 6.67
N CYS A 76 -0.69 -22.27 5.79
CA CYS A 76 -0.71 -21.12 4.88
C CYS A 76 -1.86 -21.18 3.87
N ARG A 77 -2.25 -22.36 3.41
CA ARG A 77 -3.42 -22.56 2.53
C ARG A 77 -4.73 -22.16 3.23
N SER A 78 -4.87 -22.51 4.51
CA SER A 78 -5.98 -22.08 5.36
C SER A 78 -5.93 -20.58 5.71
N LEU A 79 -4.72 -20.06 5.95
CA LEU A 79 -4.51 -18.66 6.33
C LEU A 79 -4.79 -17.70 5.17
N PHE A 80 -4.28 -17.99 3.97
CA PHE A 80 -4.36 -17.08 2.83
C PHE A 80 -5.56 -17.36 1.94
N ARG A 81 -6.74 -16.92 2.37
CA ARG A 81 -8.01 -17.13 1.64
C ARG A 81 -8.70 -15.81 1.34
N SER A 82 -9.45 -15.79 0.23
CA SER A 82 -10.36 -14.70 -0.11
C SER A 82 -11.59 -14.71 0.81
N ALA A 83 -12.37 -13.63 0.79
CA ALA A 83 -13.61 -13.54 1.58
C ALA A 83 -14.63 -14.65 1.24
N GLU A 84 -14.56 -15.17 0.01
CA GLU A 84 -15.36 -16.28 -0.49
C GLU A 84 -14.81 -17.67 -0.10
N GLY A 85 -13.63 -17.72 0.54
CA GLY A 85 -12.99 -18.96 0.98
C GLY A 85 -12.04 -19.57 -0.05
N GLU A 86 -11.64 -18.86 -1.10
CA GLU A 86 -10.70 -19.43 -2.06
C GLU A 86 -9.26 -19.21 -1.63
N SER A 87 -8.43 -20.26 -1.59
CA SER A 87 -7.01 -20.13 -1.25
C SER A 87 -6.25 -19.36 -2.33
N TYR A 88 -5.47 -18.37 -1.90
CA TYR A 88 -4.50 -17.66 -2.74
C TYR A 88 -3.23 -18.47 -2.99
N LEU A 89 -2.86 -19.37 -2.08
CA LEU A 89 -1.68 -20.21 -2.22
C LEU A 89 -1.87 -21.20 -3.38
N ARG A 90 -1.01 -21.13 -4.41
CA ARG A 90 -1.05 -22.00 -5.61
C ARG A 90 0.10 -23.00 -5.65
N ASP A 91 1.27 -22.62 -5.15
CA ASP A 91 2.47 -23.45 -5.08
C ASP A 91 3.07 -23.36 -3.68
N ALA A 92 3.46 -24.51 -3.10
CA ALA A 92 4.16 -24.57 -1.81
C ALA A 92 5.40 -23.66 -1.77
N LYS A 93 6.08 -23.47 -2.90
CA LYS A 93 7.27 -22.60 -3.01
C LYS A 93 7.00 -21.13 -2.69
N GLU A 94 5.76 -20.67 -2.75
CA GLU A 94 5.41 -19.30 -2.36
C GLU A 94 5.70 -19.09 -0.86
N VAL A 95 5.51 -20.11 -0.02
CA VAL A 95 5.65 -19.95 1.45
C VAL A 95 6.90 -20.60 2.03
N THR A 96 7.70 -21.32 1.25
CA THR A 96 8.96 -21.91 1.77
C THR A 96 9.96 -20.87 2.26
N GLY A 97 10.05 -19.72 1.59
CA GLY A 97 10.88 -18.62 2.09
C GLY A 97 10.36 -18.07 3.42
N ILE A 98 9.04 -18.09 3.62
CA ILE A 98 8.41 -17.64 4.86
C ILE A 98 8.64 -18.66 5.97
N PHE A 99 8.54 -19.96 5.68
CA PHE A 99 8.93 -21.02 6.62
C PHE A 99 10.34 -20.79 7.18
N ALA A 100 11.32 -20.56 6.29
CA ALA A 100 12.72 -20.32 6.68
C ALA A 100 12.96 -19.01 7.48
N LEU A 101 11.96 -18.13 7.60
CA LEU A 101 12.03 -16.98 8.51
C LEU A 101 11.74 -17.40 9.97
N PHE A 102 10.91 -18.42 10.14
CA PHE A 102 10.43 -18.89 11.44
C PHE A 102 11.24 -20.05 11.97
N ASP A 103 11.73 -20.94 11.11
CA ASP A 103 12.78 -21.94 11.41
C ASP A 103 14.12 -21.21 11.66
N GLU A 104 14.30 -20.73 12.90
CA GLU A 104 15.44 -19.92 13.33
C GLU A 104 16.66 -20.79 13.61
N ASN A 105 16.44 -21.99 14.14
CA ASN A 105 17.50 -22.95 14.46
C ASN A 105 17.98 -23.74 13.22
N LYS A 106 17.23 -23.71 12.11
CA LYS A 106 17.49 -24.37 10.81
C LYS A 106 17.50 -25.90 10.88
N ASP A 107 16.67 -26.47 11.73
CA ASP A 107 16.49 -27.92 11.85
C ASP A 107 15.47 -28.47 10.84
N GLY A 108 14.78 -27.59 10.11
CA GLY A 108 13.78 -27.95 9.10
C GLY A 108 12.35 -28.06 9.65
N TYR A 109 12.12 -27.61 10.88
CA TYR A 109 10.83 -27.57 11.56
C TYR A 109 10.55 -26.17 12.12
N VAL A 110 9.30 -25.91 12.47
CA VAL A 110 8.91 -24.78 13.33
C VAL A 110 8.40 -25.36 14.64
N ASP A 111 9.18 -25.20 15.71
CA ASP A 111 8.79 -25.65 17.05
C ASP A 111 7.78 -24.71 17.73
N THR A 112 7.36 -25.03 18.96
CA THR A 112 6.38 -24.23 19.69
C THR A 112 6.87 -22.81 20.04
N GLU A 113 8.17 -22.63 20.29
CA GLU A 113 8.74 -21.31 20.61
C GLU A 113 8.84 -20.44 19.35
N GLU A 114 9.30 -21.02 18.24
CA GLU A 114 9.32 -20.37 16.93
C GLU A 114 7.91 -20.05 16.44
N TYR A 115 6.95 -20.94 16.69
CA TYR A 115 5.55 -20.73 16.38
C TYR A 115 4.93 -19.59 17.19
N ASP A 116 5.33 -19.38 18.45
CA ASP A 116 4.84 -18.23 19.22
C ASP A 116 5.20 -16.90 18.55
N PHE A 117 6.42 -16.79 18.05
CA PHE A 117 6.84 -15.63 17.27
C PHE A 117 6.05 -15.52 15.95
N CYS A 118 5.90 -16.62 15.20
CA CYS A 118 5.10 -16.69 13.98
C CYS A 118 3.65 -16.22 14.23
N TRP A 119 3.01 -16.74 15.27
CA TRP A 119 1.66 -16.41 15.66
C TRP A 119 1.49 -14.92 15.96
N ASN A 120 2.27 -14.41 16.92
CA ASN A 120 2.10 -13.07 17.44
C ASN A 120 2.55 -11.97 16.47
N LYS A 121 3.58 -12.24 15.66
CA LYS A 121 4.20 -11.23 14.80
C LYS A 121 3.78 -11.32 13.34
N TRP A 122 3.18 -12.44 12.91
CA TRP A 122 2.82 -12.63 11.51
C TRP A 122 1.36 -13.07 11.32
N ILE A 123 0.92 -14.17 11.94
CA ILE A 123 -0.45 -14.69 11.76
C ILE A 123 -1.51 -13.73 12.34
N VAL A 124 -1.35 -13.29 13.59
CA VAL A 124 -2.33 -12.39 14.23
C VAL A 124 -2.47 -11.06 13.48
N PRO A 125 -1.38 -10.36 13.08
CA PRO A 125 -1.50 -9.21 12.19
C PRO A 125 -2.24 -9.52 10.89
N ILE A 126 -2.01 -10.69 10.26
CA ILE A 126 -2.70 -11.08 9.02
C ILE A 126 -4.21 -11.25 9.24
N CYS A 127 -4.60 -11.95 10.31
CA CYS A 127 -5.99 -12.20 10.66
C CYS A 127 -6.71 -10.96 11.19
N TYR A 128 -5.99 -10.07 11.87
CA TYR A 128 -6.53 -8.90 12.56
C TYR A 128 -5.71 -7.65 12.23
N PRO A 129 -5.74 -7.18 10.97
CA PRO A 129 -5.04 -5.97 10.57
C PRO A 129 -5.49 -4.78 11.41
N ARG A 130 -4.55 -3.92 11.79
CA ARG A 130 -4.86 -2.57 12.28
C ARG A 130 -4.69 -1.60 11.12
N SER A 131 -5.80 -1.13 10.58
CA SER A 131 -5.86 -0.40 9.32
C SER A 131 -5.94 1.11 9.52
N ALA A 132 -5.17 1.85 8.72
CA ALA A 132 -5.32 3.28 8.55
C ALA A 132 -5.75 3.61 7.12
N PHE A 133 -6.74 4.49 6.97
CA PHE A 133 -7.15 5.02 5.68
C PHE A 133 -6.56 6.40 5.44
N LEU A 134 -5.82 6.55 4.34
CA LEU A 134 -5.11 7.76 3.96
C LEU A 134 -5.88 8.42 2.82
N VAL A 135 -6.48 9.57 3.12
CA VAL A 135 -7.15 10.46 2.17
C VAL A 135 -6.14 11.52 1.75
N ILE A 136 -5.51 11.32 0.60
CA ILE A 136 -4.35 12.11 0.17
C ILE A 136 -4.81 13.28 -0.70
N ASP A 137 -4.55 14.49 -0.22
CA ASP A 137 -4.66 15.77 -0.94
C ASP A 137 -5.95 15.96 -1.75
N VAL A 138 -7.09 15.59 -1.19
CA VAL A 138 -8.40 15.87 -1.80
C VAL A 138 -8.78 17.33 -1.53
N GLN A 139 -7.98 18.25 -2.06
CA GLN A 139 -8.05 19.70 -1.84
C GLN A 139 -8.61 20.43 -3.06
N ASN A 140 -9.11 21.65 -2.83
CA ASN A 140 -9.77 22.47 -3.84
C ASN A 140 -8.90 22.74 -5.08
N ASP A 141 -7.60 23.02 -4.89
CA ASP A 141 -6.72 23.36 -6.01
C ASP A 141 -6.47 22.21 -6.99
N PHE A 142 -6.54 20.96 -6.51
CA PHE A 142 -6.41 19.77 -7.37
C PHE A 142 -7.72 19.37 -8.06
N ILE A 143 -8.86 19.90 -7.60
CA ILE A 143 -10.18 19.59 -8.16
C ILE A 143 -10.66 20.69 -9.11
N SER A 144 -10.61 21.95 -8.68
CA SER A 144 -11.20 23.09 -9.38
C SER A 144 -10.36 24.37 -9.40
N GLY A 145 -9.19 24.37 -8.74
CA GLY A 145 -8.27 25.51 -8.74
C GLY A 145 -7.18 25.45 -9.82
N PRO A 146 -6.04 26.17 -9.62
CA PRO A 146 -5.00 26.34 -10.63
C PRO A 146 -4.31 25.05 -11.09
N LEU A 147 -4.35 23.99 -10.26
CA LEU A 147 -3.76 22.68 -10.55
C LEU A 147 -4.84 21.60 -10.68
N ALA A 148 -6.04 21.97 -11.11
CA ALA A 148 -7.15 21.05 -11.30
C ALA A 148 -6.79 19.93 -12.30
N ILE A 149 -6.80 18.68 -11.84
CA ILE A 149 -6.30 17.54 -12.62
C ILE A 149 -7.14 17.21 -13.87
N VAL A 150 -8.37 17.72 -13.95
CA VAL A 150 -9.21 17.60 -15.16
C VAL A 150 -8.56 18.24 -16.39
N ASN A 151 -7.65 19.21 -16.16
CA ASN A 151 -6.91 19.87 -17.23
C ASN A 151 -5.69 19.08 -17.71
N CYS A 152 -5.29 18.03 -16.98
CA CYS A 152 -4.11 17.23 -17.26
C CYS A 152 -4.35 16.15 -18.34
N PRO A 153 -3.30 15.46 -18.84
CA PRO A 153 -3.41 14.50 -19.94
C PRO A 153 -4.41 13.37 -19.74
N ALA A 154 -4.50 12.79 -18.53
CA ALA A 154 -5.43 11.69 -18.23
C ALA A 154 -6.91 12.13 -18.23
N LYS A 155 -7.20 13.44 -18.12
CA LYS A 155 -8.56 14.00 -18.05
C LYS A 155 -9.43 13.41 -16.94
N HIS A 156 -8.80 12.83 -15.93
CA HIS A 156 -9.47 12.37 -14.72
C HIS A 156 -10.07 13.57 -13.98
N LYS A 157 -11.28 13.41 -13.45
CA LYS A 157 -11.91 14.44 -12.61
C LYS A 157 -11.56 14.18 -11.16
N GLY A 158 -10.95 15.15 -10.49
CA GLY A 158 -10.58 15.02 -9.07
C GLY A 158 -11.78 14.74 -8.17
N GLU A 159 -12.92 15.39 -8.42
CA GLU A 159 -14.16 15.22 -7.64
C GLU A 159 -14.69 13.78 -7.59
N ASP A 160 -14.36 12.94 -8.58
CA ASP A 160 -14.88 11.56 -8.66
C ASP A 160 -14.37 10.67 -7.53
N VAL A 161 -13.30 11.04 -6.82
CA VAL A 161 -12.83 10.28 -5.63
C VAL A 161 -13.77 10.44 -4.44
N VAL A 162 -14.48 11.57 -4.35
CA VAL A 162 -15.23 11.98 -3.15
C VAL A 162 -16.32 10.97 -2.77
N PRO A 163 -17.20 10.50 -3.70
CA PRO A 163 -18.24 9.54 -3.34
C PRO A 163 -17.66 8.19 -2.87
N VAL A 164 -16.55 7.75 -3.46
CA VAL A 164 -15.90 6.48 -3.12
C VAL A 164 -15.24 6.57 -1.75
N ILE A 165 -14.49 7.65 -1.50
CA ILE A 165 -13.85 7.93 -0.22
C ILE A 165 -14.90 8.04 0.89
N ASN A 166 -15.97 8.82 0.69
CA ASN A 166 -17.03 8.96 1.68
C ASN A 166 -17.74 7.64 1.99
N LYS A 167 -17.94 6.79 0.97
CA LYS A 167 -18.49 5.44 1.18
C LYS A 167 -17.55 4.61 2.05
N LEU A 168 -16.25 4.59 1.75
CA LEU A 168 -15.25 3.87 2.54
C LEU A 168 -15.17 4.37 3.98
N LEU A 169 -15.21 5.70 4.20
CA LEU A 169 -15.25 6.30 5.53
C LEU A 169 -16.50 5.87 6.32
N ALA A 170 -17.64 5.69 5.64
CA ALA A 170 -18.90 5.33 6.27
C ALA A 170 -19.07 3.83 6.52
N THR A 171 -18.50 2.97 5.67
CA THR A 171 -18.79 1.53 5.70
C THR A 171 -17.66 0.65 6.22
N VAL A 172 -16.43 1.15 6.27
CA VAL A 172 -15.26 0.36 6.71
C VAL A 172 -14.86 0.77 8.13
N PRO A 173 -14.67 -0.18 9.07
CA PRO A 173 -14.33 0.12 10.45
C PRO A 173 -12.84 0.39 10.62
N TRP A 174 -12.39 1.56 10.16
CA TRP A 174 -10.99 1.97 10.25
C TRP A 174 -10.51 2.09 11.69
N ASN A 175 -9.28 1.63 11.97
CA ASN A 175 -8.65 1.94 13.26
C ASN A 175 -8.16 3.38 13.33
N HIS A 176 -7.84 3.97 12.18
CA HIS A 176 -7.46 5.38 12.08
C HIS A 176 -7.74 5.97 10.69
N VAL A 177 -8.04 7.26 10.64
CA VAL A 177 -8.17 8.01 9.38
C VAL A 177 -7.17 9.15 9.38
N VAL A 178 -6.49 9.33 8.25
CA VAL A 178 -5.50 10.37 8.01
C VAL A 178 -5.92 11.18 6.78
N TYR A 179 -5.95 12.49 6.91
CA TYR A 179 -6.05 13.42 5.79
C TYR A 179 -4.68 14.07 5.60
N THR A 180 -4.16 14.04 4.37
CA THR A 180 -2.94 14.78 4.03
C THR A 180 -3.32 16.03 3.26
N LEU A 181 -2.54 17.08 3.47
CA LEU A 181 -2.74 18.37 2.83
C LEU A 181 -1.39 18.85 2.32
N ASP A 182 -1.34 19.12 1.03
CA ASP A 182 -0.30 19.97 0.47
C ASP A 182 -0.47 21.38 1.06
N TRP A 183 0.61 21.97 1.58
CA TRP A 183 0.53 23.12 2.47
C TRP A 183 1.72 24.07 2.31
N HIS A 184 1.81 24.70 1.14
CA HIS A 184 3.01 25.40 0.69
C HIS A 184 3.07 26.87 1.12
N PRO A 185 4.21 27.36 1.66
CA PRO A 185 4.42 28.79 1.85
C PRO A 185 4.41 29.53 0.51
N ALA A 186 4.17 30.85 0.55
CA ALA A 186 4.05 31.64 -0.68
C ALA A 186 5.35 31.66 -1.52
N ASP A 187 6.52 31.46 -0.91
CA ASP A 187 7.84 31.44 -1.54
C ASP A 187 8.39 30.01 -1.81
N HIS A 188 7.50 29.01 -1.78
CA HIS A 188 7.87 27.61 -1.96
C HIS A 188 8.60 27.33 -3.29
N VAL A 189 9.61 26.46 -3.23
CA VAL A 189 10.53 26.11 -4.32
C VAL A 189 9.85 25.43 -5.51
N SER A 190 8.72 24.76 -5.29
CA SER A 190 8.00 24.04 -6.34
C SER A 190 7.21 24.94 -7.28
N PHE A 191 7.04 26.22 -6.97
CA PHE A 191 6.25 27.12 -7.81
C PHE A 191 7.08 27.73 -8.93
N ILE A 192 6.56 27.63 -10.16
CA ILE A 192 7.19 28.20 -11.36
C ILE A 192 7.45 29.71 -11.25
N ASP A 193 6.55 30.46 -10.61
CA ASP A 193 6.70 31.90 -10.43
C ASP A 193 7.78 32.25 -9.40
N ASN A 194 8.19 31.31 -8.55
CA ASN A 194 9.28 31.46 -7.58
C ASN A 194 10.64 30.95 -8.10
N VAL A 195 10.73 30.44 -9.34
CA VAL A 195 11.98 29.87 -9.88
C VAL A 195 13.17 30.83 -9.82
N HIS A 196 12.92 32.13 -9.92
CA HIS A 196 13.93 33.18 -9.90
C HIS A 196 14.44 33.54 -8.50
N MET A 197 13.80 33.01 -7.44
CA MET A 197 14.19 33.27 -6.05
C MET A 197 15.40 32.44 -5.61
N ARG A 198 15.78 31.43 -6.39
CA ARG A 198 16.88 30.51 -6.11
C ARG A 198 17.79 30.39 -7.32
N ASP A 199 19.08 30.18 -7.07
CA ASP A 199 20.04 29.96 -8.14
C ASP A 199 19.86 28.56 -8.73
N LEU A 200 19.91 28.44 -10.06
CA LEU A 200 19.94 27.16 -10.74
C LEU A 200 21.37 26.58 -10.70
N HIS A 201 21.48 25.29 -10.43
CA HIS A 201 22.75 24.58 -10.48
C HIS A 201 23.30 24.58 -11.92
N PRO A 202 24.63 24.65 -12.14
CA PRO A 202 25.22 24.65 -13.49
C PRO A 202 24.89 23.43 -14.36
N SER A 203 24.43 22.33 -13.76
CA SER A 203 23.98 21.14 -14.49
C SER A 203 22.53 21.22 -14.97
N CYS A 204 21.78 22.26 -14.58
CA CYS A 204 20.39 22.43 -14.98
C CYS A 204 20.32 22.64 -16.50
N LYS A 205 19.53 21.81 -17.18
CA LYS A 205 19.40 21.85 -18.65
C LYS A 205 18.55 23.01 -19.16
N VAL A 206 17.73 23.57 -18.29
CA VAL A 206 16.79 24.65 -18.59
C VAL A 206 17.28 25.94 -17.93
N THR A 207 17.22 27.05 -18.66
CA THR A 207 17.57 28.36 -18.11
C THR A 207 16.36 28.98 -17.41
N ALA A 208 16.59 29.89 -16.46
CA ALA A 208 15.49 30.59 -15.79
C ALA A 208 14.60 31.43 -16.74
N LYS A 209 15.05 31.71 -17.98
CA LYS A 209 14.26 32.44 -18.98
C LYS A 209 13.38 31.53 -19.83
N ASP A 210 13.77 30.27 -19.99
CA ASP A 210 13.12 29.30 -20.89
C ASP A 210 12.26 28.29 -20.13
N VAL A 211 12.30 28.33 -18.79
CA VAL A 211 11.59 27.40 -17.92
C VAL A 211 10.08 27.56 -18.00
N ALA A 212 9.39 26.44 -18.16
CA ALA A 212 7.94 26.36 -18.25
C ALA A 212 7.34 25.59 -17.08
N VAL A 213 6.02 25.70 -16.93
CA VAL A 213 5.26 24.86 -16.01
C VAL A 213 5.48 23.39 -16.36
N TYR A 214 5.68 22.55 -15.34
CA TYR A 214 5.96 21.11 -15.41
C TYR A 214 7.38 20.73 -15.83
N ASP A 215 8.26 21.70 -16.13
CA ASP A 215 9.68 21.41 -16.29
C ASP A 215 10.31 20.99 -14.96
N THR A 216 11.35 20.17 -15.07
CA THR A 216 12.22 19.83 -13.95
C THR A 216 13.49 20.65 -14.01
N VAL A 217 13.77 21.38 -12.93
CA VAL A 217 15.00 22.16 -12.74
C VAL A 217 15.88 21.54 -11.67
N VAL A 218 17.15 21.95 -11.62
CA VAL A 218 18.05 21.61 -10.52
C VAL A 218 18.46 22.91 -9.82
N PHE A 219 18.00 23.11 -8.58
CA PHE A 219 18.42 24.25 -7.77
C PHE A 219 19.81 24.01 -7.16
N ALA A 220 20.57 25.10 -7.01
CA ALA A 220 21.85 25.09 -6.34
C ALA A 220 21.69 24.93 -4.82
N GLY A 221 22.72 24.39 -4.17
CA GLY A 221 22.77 24.15 -2.73
C GLY A 221 23.71 22.97 -2.42
N PRO A 222 23.96 22.68 -1.13
CA PRO A 222 24.40 21.37 -0.71
C PRO A 222 23.23 20.59 -0.05
N PRO A 223 22.67 19.54 -0.70
CA PRO A 223 22.95 19.05 -2.05
C PRO A 223 22.18 19.84 -3.14
N PRO A 224 22.64 19.80 -4.41
CA PRO A 224 21.80 20.19 -5.54
C PRO A 224 20.50 19.38 -5.53
N THR A 225 19.37 20.06 -5.73
CA THR A 225 18.03 19.44 -5.58
C THR A 225 17.28 19.51 -6.89
N GLU A 226 16.82 18.36 -7.37
CA GLU A 226 15.93 18.26 -8.52
C GLU A 226 14.50 18.62 -8.10
N GLN A 227 13.86 19.56 -8.81
CA GLN A 227 12.51 20.04 -8.49
C GLN A 227 11.69 20.16 -9.77
N LYS A 228 10.53 19.49 -9.78
CA LYS A 228 9.50 19.73 -10.80
C LYS A 228 8.72 20.99 -10.45
N LEU A 229 8.52 21.86 -11.43
CA LEU A 229 7.84 23.13 -11.22
C LEU A 229 6.35 23.02 -11.53
N TRP A 230 5.53 23.61 -10.68
CA TRP A 230 4.08 23.57 -10.73
C TRP A 230 3.51 25.00 -10.80
N PRO A 231 2.26 25.17 -11.29
CA PRO A 231 1.50 26.38 -11.00
C PRO A 231 1.44 26.59 -9.48
N ARG A 232 1.29 27.82 -9.03
CA ARG A 232 1.01 28.09 -7.61
C ARG A 232 -0.27 27.38 -7.19
N HIS A 233 -0.19 26.59 -6.13
CA HIS A 233 -1.29 25.79 -5.60
C HIS A 233 -1.12 25.57 -4.11
N CYS A 234 -2.21 25.23 -3.43
CA CYS A 234 -2.26 24.81 -2.03
C CYS A 234 -1.47 25.74 -1.09
N VAL A 235 -1.51 27.04 -1.36
CA VAL A 235 -0.82 28.05 -0.55
C VAL A 235 -1.46 28.10 0.82
N GLN A 236 -0.65 28.13 1.89
CA GLN A 236 -1.13 28.08 3.27
C GLN A 236 -2.25 29.09 3.55
N ASN A 237 -3.34 28.60 4.14
CA ASN A 237 -4.52 29.38 4.52
C ASN A 237 -5.30 29.99 3.32
N SER A 238 -5.08 29.48 2.11
CA SER A 238 -5.90 29.83 0.95
C SER A 238 -7.06 28.86 0.79
N TRP A 239 -8.12 29.28 0.11
CA TRP A 239 -9.20 28.39 -0.29
C TRP A 239 -8.70 27.15 -1.05
N GLY A 240 -7.68 27.32 -1.90
CA GLY A 240 -7.08 26.25 -2.67
C GLY A 240 -6.47 25.13 -1.83
N SER A 241 -5.98 25.48 -0.63
CA SER A 241 -5.39 24.56 0.34
C SER A 241 -6.39 23.86 1.26
N GLU A 242 -7.67 24.22 1.21
CA GLU A 242 -8.70 23.56 2.02
C GLU A 242 -9.05 22.19 1.43
N ILE A 243 -9.39 21.24 2.31
CA ILE A 243 -10.01 19.97 1.88
C ILE A 243 -11.33 20.28 1.18
N HIS A 244 -11.59 19.60 0.08
CA HIS A 244 -12.80 19.79 -0.70
C HIS A 244 -14.06 19.54 0.14
N GLU A 245 -15.03 20.45 0.06
CA GLU A 245 -16.22 20.48 0.94
C GLU A 245 -17.06 19.19 0.90
N GLY A 246 -16.98 18.45 -0.21
CA GLY A 246 -17.68 17.17 -0.35
C GLY A 246 -17.07 16.03 0.46
N VAL A 247 -15.85 16.14 0.97
CA VAL A 247 -15.19 15.08 1.74
C VAL A 247 -15.66 15.12 3.20
N ASN A 248 -16.17 13.99 3.68
CA ASN A 248 -16.56 13.86 5.08
C ASN A 248 -15.31 13.84 5.96
N ILE A 249 -15.30 14.66 7.02
CA ILE A 249 -14.23 14.68 8.01
C ILE A 249 -14.60 13.81 9.20
N VAL A 250 -13.80 12.79 9.47
CA VAL A 250 -14.00 11.86 10.59
C VAL A 250 -13.46 12.46 11.90
N GLU A 251 -14.24 12.32 12.97
CA GLU A 251 -13.83 12.73 14.31
C GLU A 251 -12.58 11.96 14.78
N GLY A 252 -11.61 12.66 15.37
CA GLY A 252 -10.36 12.06 15.85
C GLY A 252 -9.35 11.71 14.74
N ALA A 253 -9.62 12.08 13.48
CA ALA A 253 -8.67 11.92 12.39
C ALA A 253 -7.40 12.75 12.60
N THR A 254 -6.31 12.28 12.00
CA THR A 254 -5.05 13.03 11.92
C THR A 254 -5.01 13.86 10.65
N PHE A 255 -4.48 15.07 10.74
CA PHE A 255 -4.16 15.92 9.60
C PHE A 255 -2.64 16.05 9.48
N ILE A 256 -2.11 15.75 8.29
CA ILE A 256 -0.68 15.86 7.99
C ILE A 256 -0.50 16.94 6.94
N HIS A 257 0.18 18.02 7.30
CA HIS A 257 0.59 19.05 6.34
C HIS A 257 1.96 18.68 5.79
N LYS A 258 2.10 18.67 4.46
CA LYS A 258 3.36 18.41 3.75
C LYS A 258 3.71 19.57 2.83
N GLY A 259 4.99 19.66 2.45
CA GLY A 259 5.50 20.74 1.58
C GLY A 259 5.54 22.10 2.25
N ASN A 260 5.65 22.15 3.58
CA ASN A 260 5.64 23.39 4.36
C ASN A 260 7.02 24.07 4.44
N ASN A 261 8.09 23.38 4.06
CA ASN A 261 9.43 23.94 3.99
C ASN A 261 9.62 24.66 2.64
N PRO A 262 9.93 25.97 2.62
CA PRO A 262 10.07 26.70 1.36
C PRO A 262 11.17 26.13 0.44
N GLU A 263 12.18 25.44 0.99
CA GLU A 263 13.36 24.97 0.26
C GLU A 263 13.26 23.53 -0.28
N VAL A 264 12.26 22.75 0.13
CA VAL A 264 12.12 21.36 -0.31
C VAL A 264 10.65 20.97 -0.39
N ASP A 265 10.29 20.39 -1.53
CA ASP A 265 8.95 19.87 -1.78
C ASP A 265 8.76 18.49 -1.13
N SER A 266 7.50 18.09 -0.94
CA SER A 266 7.16 16.83 -0.25
C SER A 266 5.90 16.24 -0.87
N TYR A 267 6.07 15.32 -1.82
CA TYR A 267 4.94 14.57 -2.38
C TYR A 267 4.45 13.49 -1.43
N SER A 268 5.38 12.77 -0.81
CA SER A 268 5.04 11.75 0.17
C SER A 268 4.53 12.39 1.45
N ALA A 269 3.55 11.75 2.06
CA ALA A 269 3.08 12.09 3.39
C ALA A 269 4.03 11.60 4.50
N PHE A 270 5.09 10.85 4.18
CA PHE A 270 6.08 10.35 5.14
C PHE A 270 7.38 11.17 5.15
N TRP A 271 7.88 11.55 3.98
CA TRP A 271 9.18 12.19 3.83
C TRP A 271 9.13 13.31 2.80
N ASP A 272 9.99 14.31 2.97
CA ASP A 272 10.28 15.25 1.87
C ASP A 272 10.92 14.53 0.67
N ASN A 273 10.94 15.20 -0.48
CA ASN A 273 11.42 14.62 -1.74
C ASN A 273 12.91 14.25 -1.71
N ASN A 274 13.69 14.84 -0.79
CA ASN A 274 15.11 14.54 -0.61
C ASN A 274 15.37 13.49 0.49
N LYS A 275 14.31 12.98 1.15
CA LYS A 275 14.39 12.09 2.32
C LYS A 275 15.22 12.67 3.47
N LEU A 276 15.23 13.99 3.63
CA LEU A 276 16.00 14.68 4.68
C LEU A 276 15.18 14.93 5.95
N SER A 277 13.88 15.17 5.79
CA SER A 277 12.92 15.36 6.87
C SER A 277 11.77 14.36 6.76
N GLU A 278 11.40 13.79 7.91
CA GLU A 278 10.19 13.02 8.08
C GLU A 278 9.03 13.96 8.47
N THR A 279 7.81 13.62 8.06
CA THR A 279 6.60 14.17 8.69
C THR A 279 6.33 13.43 10.01
N ASP A 280 5.28 13.82 10.74
CA ASP A 280 4.87 13.10 11.94
C ASP A 280 3.91 11.90 11.65
N LEU A 281 3.67 11.56 10.38
CA LEU A 281 2.73 10.50 10.01
C LEU A 281 3.18 9.13 10.54
N ASN A 282 4.43 8.74 10.27
CA ASN A 282 4.93 7.42 10.65
C ASN A 282 4.85 7.21 12.15
N GLN A 283 5.30 8.19 12.93
CA GLN A 283 5.23 8.14 14.39
C GLN A 283 3.79 7.91 14.87
N LYS A 284 2.82 8.68 14.36
CA LYS A 284 1.41 8.55 14.76
C LYS A 284 0.79 7.20 14.39
N LEU A 285 1.19 6.61 13.26
CA LEU A 285 0.75 5.28 12.83
C LEU A 285 1.35 4.19 13.72
N LEU A 286 2.64 4.29 14.05
CA LEU A 286 3.34 3.37 14.96
C LEU A 286 2.74 3.40 16.37
N GLU A 287 2.46 4.59 16.93
CA GLU A 287 1.82 4.74 18.24
C GLU A 287 0.43 4.08 18.31
N ARG A 288 -0.25 3.94 17.18
CA ARG A 288 -1.56 3.26 17.07
C ARG A 288 -1.45 1.77 16.73
N GLY A 289 -0.23 1.27 16.55
CA GLY A 289 0.05 -0.10 16.15
C GLY A 289 -0.49 -0.44 14.76
N ILE A 290 -0.57 0.55 13.86
CA ILE A 290 -1.05 0.34 12.49
C ILE A 290 -0.14 -0.64 11.76
N THR A 291 -0.75 -1.64 11.13
CA THR A 291 -0.08 -2.66 10.33
C THR A 291 -0.32 -2.48 8.84
N ASP A 292 -1.42 -1.82 8.47
CA ASP A 292 -1.91 -1.70 7.10
C ASP A 292 -2.31 -0.27 6.78
N VAL A 293 -1.89 0.22 5.63
CA VAL A 293 -2.29 1.52 5.12
C VAL A 293 -3.00 1.39 3.78
N TYR A 294 -4.09 2.13 3.63
CA TYR A 294 -4.93 2.15 2.45
C TYR A 294 -4.86 3.56 1.85
N CYS A 295 -4.15 3.71 0.74
CA CYS A 295 -3.93 4.99 0.07
C CYS A 295 -5.05 5.27 -0.94
N SER A 296 -5.57 6.49 -0.90
CA SER A 296 -6.59 7.03 -1.81
C SER A 296 -6.34 8.51 -2.06
N GLY A 297 -7.04 9.11 -3.01
CA GLY A 297 -7.01 10.56 -3.25
C GLY A 297 -6.24 10.98 -4.50
N ILE A 298 -5.52 12.09 -4.41
CA ILE A 298 -5.01 12.86 -5.54
C ILE A 298 -3.56 13.32 -5.26
N THR A 299 -2.66 13.40 -6.24
CA THR A 299 -2.75 12.73 -7.53
C THR A 299 -2.19 11.31 -7.41
N TYR A 300 -2.83 10.36 -8.11
CA TYR A 300 -2.50 8.93 -8.09
C TYR A 300 -1.01 8.67 -8.34
N ASP A 301 -0.46 9.36 -9.33
CA ASP A 301 0.88 9.22 -9.90
C ASP A 301 1.92 10.19 -9.31
N ILE A 302 1.56 11.00 -8.32
CA ILE A 302 2.50 11.89 -7.59
C ILE A 302 2.38 11.66 -6.08
N CYS A 303 1.42 12.29 -5.39
CA CYS A 303 1.34 12.24 -3.93
C CYS A 303 0.90 10.87 -3.40
N VAL A 304 -0.09 10.25 -4.06
CA VAL A 304 -0.53 8.89 -3.72
C VAL A 304 0.59 7.89 -4.03
N ALA A 305 1.26 8.03 -5.18
CA ALA A 305 2.41 7.22 -5.55
C ALA A 305 3.52 7.34 -4.50
N ALA A 306 4.08 8.52 -4.29
CA ALA A 306 5.19 8.74 -3.35
C ALA A 306 4.86 8.26 -1.93
N THR A 307 3.62 8.48 -1.47
CA THR A 307 3.17 7.99 -0.15
C THR A 307 3.08 6.48 -0.11
N ALA A 308 2.52 5.83 -1.14
CA ALA A 308 2.41 4.38 -1.20
C ALA A 308 3.77 3.69 -1.40
N GLU A 309 4.69 4.31 -2.15
CA GLU A 309 6.06 3.83 -2.36
C GLU A 309 6.88 3.87 -1.06
N ASP A 310 6.72 4.91 -0.23
CA ASP A 310 7.31 4.93 1.10
C ASP A 310 6.64 3.92 2.04
N ALA A 311 5.32 3.80 1.95
CA ALA A 311 4.56 2.92 2.81
C ALA A 311 4.90 1.44 2.60
N VAL A 312 5.16 0.96 1.38
CA VAL A 312 5.46 -0.48 1.12
C VAL A 312 6.71 -0.97 1.85
N GLU A 313 7.63 -0.08 2.21
CA GLU A 313 8.83 -0.42 2.98
C GLU A 313 8.54 -0.58 4.49
N MET A 314 7.40 -0.07 4.97
CA MET A 314 7.09 0.04 6.40
C MET A 314 5.79 -0.63 6.81
N TYR A 315 4.82 -0.74 5.91
CA TYR A 315 3.45 -1.18 6.16
C TYR A 315 2.98 -2.12 5.05
N ARG A 316 2.00 -2.96 5.37
CA ARG A 316 1.22 -3.64 4.33
C ARG A 316 0.40 -2.58 3.61
N THR A 317 0.65 -2.40 2.32
CA THR A 317 0.19 -1.21 1.61
C THR A 317 -0.78 -1.58 0.52
N VAL A 318 -1.90 -0.88 0.49
CA VAL A 318 -2.98 -1.06 -0.48
C VAL A 318 -3.28 0.29 -1.12
N VAL A 319 -3.24 0.37 -2.45
CA VAL A 319 -3.78 1.50 -3.20
C VAL A 319 -5.20 1.16 -3.62
N VAL A 320 -6.17 2.03 -3.25
CA VAL A 320 -7.58 1.86 -3.60
C VAL A 320 -7.84 2.55 -4.93
N ASP A 321 -7.86 1.75 -6.00
CA ASP A 321 -7.71 2.21 -7.38
C ASP A 321 -8.82 3.18 -7.84
N ASP A 322 -10.07 2.80 -7.60
CA ASP A 322 -11.25 3.60 -7.94
C ASP A 322 -11.43 4.82 -7.03
N ALA A 323 -10.73 4.87 -5.88
CA ALA A 323 -10.65 6.02 -4.99
C ALA A 323 -9.43 6.92 -5.26
N GLY A 324 -8.69 6.69 -6.36
CA GLY A 324 -7.57 7.52 -6.77
C GLY A 324 -7.78 8.19 -8.14
N ARG A 325 -7.26 9.40 -8.34
CA ARG A 325 -7.25 10.07 -9.66
C ARG A 325 -5.90 10.72 -9.91
N GLY A 326 -5.38 10.60 -11.13
CA GLY A 326 -4.01 11.00 -11.49
C GLY A 326 -3.95 11.91 -12.71
N ILE A 327 -2.71 12.25 -13.07
CA ILE A 327 -2.38 13.27 -14.07
C ILE A 327 -2.10 12.61 -15.43
N VAL A 328 -1.38 11.48 -15.43
CA VAL A 328 -0.90 10.77 -16.62
C VAL A 328 -1.16 9.27 -16.51
N GLU A 329 -1.89 8.71 -17.48
CA GLU A 329 -2.30 7.29 -17.50
C GLU A 329 -1.11 6.31 -17.46
N GLU A 330 0.00 6.66 -18.12
CA GLU A 330 1.21 5.84 -18.10
C GLU A 330 1.84 5.79 -16.70
N ASP A 331 1.91 6.92 -16.00
CA ASP A 331 2.53 7.02 -14.69
C ASP A 331 1.65 6.41 -13.59
N ILE A 332 0.31 6.45 -13.76
CA ILE A 332 -0.63 5.66 -12.96
C ILE A 332 -0.28 4.17 -13.07
N LYS A 333 -0.12 3.65 -14.30
CA LYS A 333 0.23 2.23 -14.52
C LYS A 333 1.61 1.87 -13.96
N LYS A 334 2.59 2.77 -14.07
CA LYS A 334 3.91 2.60 -13.44
C LYS A 334 3.78 2.49 -11.92
N THR A 335 3.01 3.38 -11.30
CA THR A 335 2.72 3.36 -9.86
C THR A 335 2.10 2.03 -9.47
N GLN A 336 1.04 1.61 -10.17
CA GLN A 336 0.39 0.34 -9.89
C GLN A 336 1.34 -0.86 -10.00
N LYS A 337 2.22 -0.87 -11.02
CA LYS A 337 3.23 -1.92 -11.17
C LYS A 337 4.24 -1.89 -10.04
N TYR A 338 4.75 -0.71 -9.68
CA TYR A 338 5.73 -0.53 -8.60
C TYR A 338 5.22 -1.11 -7.29
N ILE A 339 3.97 -0.81 -6.94
CA ILE A 339 3.31 -1.29 -5.72
C ILE A 339 3.18 -2.82 -5.74
N ARG A 340 2.70 -3.40 -6.85
CA ARG A 340 2.58 -4.87 -7.00
C ARG A 340 3.93 -5.58 -6.93
N ASP A 341 4.98 -5.02 -7.53
CA ASP A 341 6.33 -5.59 -7.51
C ASP A 341 6.96 -5.62 -6.11
N ARG A 342 6.43 -4.84 -5.15
CA ARG A 342 6.95 -4.71 -3.77
C ARG A 342 6.00 -5.23 -2.71
N ASN A 343 5.22 -6.24 -3.05
CA ASN A 343 4.24 -6.87 -2.16
C ASN A 343 3.15 -5.92 -1.64
N GLY A 344 2.87 -4.83 -2.36
CA GLY A 344 1.67 -4.03 -2.17
C GLY A 344 0.53 -4.51 -3.07
N LEU A 345 -0.68 -4.05 -2.78
CA LEU A 345 -1.86 -4.35 -3.58
C LEU A 345 -2.44 -3.10 -4.23
N VAL A 346 -3.05 -3.29 -5.39
CA VAL A 346 -3.92 -2.30 -6.04
C VAL A 346 -5.28 -2.96 -6.20
N VAL A 347 -6.29 -2.44 -5.51
CA VAL A 347 -7.61 -3.09 -5.42
C VAL A 347 -8.73 -2.10 -5.67
N HIS A 348 -9.88 -2.61 -6.09
CA HIS A 348 -11.11 -1.85 -6.11
C HIS A 348 -11.69 -1.73 -4.68
N SER A 349 -12.33 -0.60 -4.37
CA SER A 349 -12.91 -0.25 -3.07
C SER A 349 -13.86 -1.32 -2.51
N SER A 350 -14.51 -2.10 -3.40
CA SER A 350 -15.38 -3.21 -3.03
C SER A 350 -14.69 -4.35 -2.27
N LYS A 351 -13.36 -4.47 -2.32
CA LYS A 351 -12.59 -5.49 -1.58
C LYS A 351 -12.10 -5.01 -0.21
N VAL A 352 -12.09 -3.69 0.02
CA VAL A 352 -11.44 -3.08 1.18
C VAL A 352 -12.07 -3.53 2.50
N LEU A 353 -13.40 -3.65 2.58
CA LEU A 353 -14.08 -4.05 3.82
C LEU A 353 -13.62 -5.44 4.28
N ASP A 354 -13.63 -6.43 3.38
CA ASP A 354 -13.24 -7.79 3.73
C ASP A 354 -11.76 -7.89 4.11
N MET A 355 -10.90 -7.11 3.46
CA MET A 355 -9.49 -7.04 3.82
C MET A 355 -9.29 -6.43 5.21
N VAL A 356 -9.99 -5.35 5.55
CA VAL A 356 -9.91 -4.70 6.87
C VAL A 356 -10.49 -5.59 7.97
N LEU A 357 -11.52 -6.39 7.68
CA LEU A 357 -12.09 -7.36 8.62
C LEU A 357 -11.25 -8.65 8.74
N GLY A 358 -10.18 -8.80 7.96
CA GLY A 358 -9.37 -10.02 7.92
C GLY A 358 -10.09 -11.21 7.27
N PHE A 359 -11.18 -10.97 6.53
CA PHE A 359 -11.90 -12.00 5.76
C PHE A 359 -11.21 -12.27 4.42
N ASP A 360 -10.60 -11.26 3.81
CA ASP A 360 -9.70 -11.41 2.67
C ASP A 360 -8.25 -11.27 3.15
N ARG A 361 -7.55 -12.41 3.25
CA ARG A 361 -6.17 -12.50 3.73
C ARG A 361 -5.27 -12.79 2.53
N ASN A 362 -5.09 -11.78 1.69
CA ASN A 362 -4.29 -11.91 0.48
C ASN A 362 -2.82 -12.26 0.78
N ILE A 363 -2.31 -13.31 0.12
CA ILE A 363 -0.95 -13.82 0.33
C ILE A 363 0.13 -12.77 0.08
N VAL A 364 -0.08 -11.83 -0.83
CA VAL A 364 0.85 -10.74 -1.14
C VAL A 364 1.14 -9.89 0.10
N LEU A 365 0.09 -9.55 0.86
CA LEU A 365 0.25 -8.81 2.12
C LEU A 365 0.86 -9.68 3.24
N GLY A 366 0.67 -11.00 3.18
CA GLY A 366 1.40 -11.95 4.03
C GLY A 366 2.91 -11.94 3.76
N HIS A 367 3.31 -11.87 2.48
CA HIS A 367 4.70 -11.69 2.08
C HIS A 367 5.28 -10.35 2.53
N ALA A 368 4.51 -9.26 2.41
CA ALA A 368 4.92 -7.95 2.93
C ALA A 368 5.19 -8.00 4.44
N ALA A 369 4.32 -8.65 5.22
CA ALA A 369 4.54 -8.85 6.66
C ALA A 369 5.83 -9.64 6.94
N ALA A 370 6.07 -10.73 6.21
CA ALA A 370 7.27 -11.54 6.39
C ALA A 370 8.55 -10.77 6.01
N ALA A 371 8.53 -10.00 4.92
CA ALA A 371 9.65 -9.16 4.50
C ALA A 371 10.02 -8.11 5.56
N LYS A 372 9.03 -7.46 6.17
CA LYS A 372 9.25 -6.52 7.27
C LYS A 372 9.91 -7.18 8.47
N LEU A 373 9.45 -8.37 8.88
CA LEU A 373 10.05 -9.12 9.99
C LEU A 373 11.51 -9.49 9.71
N ARG A 374 11.86 -9.88 8.47
CA ARG A 374 13.26 -10.12 8.06
C ARG A 374 14.14 -8.89 8.24
N SER A 375 13.65 -7.72 7.81
CA SER A 375 14.35 -6.43 7.95
C SER A 375 14.59 -6.06 9.42
N LEU A 376 13.60 -6.32 10.29
CA LEU A 376 13.75 -6.08 11.74
C LEU A 376 14.76 -7.04 12.40
N LYS A 377 14.75 -8.33 12.04
CA LYS A 377 15.73 -9.31 12.54
C LYS A 377 17.16 -8.98 12.07
N SER A 378 17.34 -8.51 10.82
CA SER A 378 18.67 -8.13 10.30
C SER A 378 19.25 -6.88 10.98
N ARG A 379 18.42 -5.87 11.26
CA ARG A 379 18.85 -4.67 12.02
C ARG A 379 19.21 -4.98 13.46
N SER A 380 18.45 -5.85 14.11
CA SER A 380 18.71 -6.27 15.50
C SER A 380 20.04 -7.02 15.61
N SER A 381 20.36 -7.90 14.66
CA SER A 381 21.65 -8.61 14.64
C SER A 381 22.84 -7.72 14.25
N ALA A 382 22.63 -6.64 13.48
CA ALA A 382 23.67 -5.67 13.16
C ALA A 382 24.04 -4.72 14.32
N THR A 383 23.15 -4.57 15.32
CA THR A 383 23.39 -3.69 16.49
C THR A 383 24.15 -4.40 17.62
N VAL A 384 24.34 -5.72 17.50
CA VAL A 384 25.02 -6.58 18.51
C VAL A 384 26.47 -6.92 18.11
N LYS A 385 26.98 -6.33 17.02
CA LYS A 385 28.40 -6.39 16.60
C LYS A 385 29.02 -5.02 16.68
#